data_AF-A0AAW0JVQ6-F1
#
_entry.id   AF-A0AAW0JVQ6-F1
#
_cell.length_a   1.000
_cell.length_b   1.000
_cell.length_c   1.000
_cell.angle_alpha   90.00
_cell.angle_beta   90.00
_cell.angle_gamma   90.00
#
_symmetry.space_group_name_H-M   'P 1'
#
loop_
_entity.id
_entity.type
_entity.pdbx_description
1 polymer ?
#
loop_
_entity_poly.entity_id
_entity_poly.type
_entity_poly.pdbx_seq_one_letter_code
_entity_poly.pdbx_strand_id
1 'polypeptide(L)' 'MFLSLLQPSGYMENSVSYSAIEDVQPLSWENAPKYCLQLTIPGGTVLLQAANSYLRDQWFHSLQWKV' A
#
# COMPACT_ATOMS: atom_id res chain seq x y z
N MET A 1 -19.38 -0.47 -29.18
CA MET A 1 -17.98 -0.47 -28.71
C MET A 1 -17.81 0.76 -27.83
N PHE A 2 -18.05 0.64 -26.53
CA PHE A 2 -17.84 1.72 -25.56
C PHE A 2 -16.84 1.21 -24.53
N LEU A 3 -15.56 1.50 -24.75
CA LEU A 3 -14.55 1.37 -23.72
C LEU A 3 -14.74 2.56 -22.78
N SER A 4 -15.57 2.38 -21.75
CA SER A 4 -15.54 3.25 -20.59
C SER A 4 -14.12 3.24 -20.05
N LEU A 5 -13.47 4.39 -20.14
CA LEU A 5 -12.22 4.73 -19.48
C LEU A 5 -12.41 4.52 -17.96
N LEU A 6 -12.24 3.29 -17.45
CA LEU A 6 -12.02 3.09 -16.02
C LEU A 6 -10.62 3.62 -15.73
N GLN A 7 -10.51 4.93 -15.52
CA GLN A 7 -9.36 5.44 -14.80
C GLN A 7 -9.33 4.70 -13.46
N PRO A 8 -8.24 4.01 -13.10
CA PRO A 8 -8.14 3.41 -11.78
C PRO A 8 -8.35 4.53 -10.77
N SER A 9 -9.35 4.39 -9.91
CA SER A 9 -9.77 5.44 -8.98
C SER A 9 -8.69 5.79 -7.96
N GLY A 10 -7.62 4.98 -7.88
CA GLY A 10 -6.59 5.06 -6.85
C GLY A 10 -7.07 4.54 -5.49
N TYR A 11 -8.33 4.15 -5.38
CA TYR A 11 -8.91 3.60 -4.16
C TYR A 11 -9.04 2.09 -4.25
N MET A 12 -8.82 1.43 -3.11
CA MET A 12 -9.15 0.01 -2.98
C MET A 12 -10.67 -0.16 -3.01
N GLU A 13 -11.16 -1.15 -3.73
CA GLU A 13 -12.59 -1.47 -3.78
C GLU A 13 -13.12 -1.86 -2.39
N ASN A 14 -12.28 -2.55 -1.59
CA ASN A 14 -12.58 -2.96 -0.23
C ASN A 14 -11.51 -2.46 0.74
N SER A 15 -11.92 -2.07 1.96
CA SER A 15 -10.99 -1.72 3.04
C SER A 15 -10.25 -2.95 3.56
N VAL A 16 -8.96 -2.79 3.89
CA VAL A 16 -8.15 -3.82 4.55
C VAL A 16 -8.23 -3.64 6.06
N SER A 17 -8.60 -4.69 6.79
CA SER A 17 -8.54 -4.68 8.26
C SER A 17 -7.09 -4.70 8.74
N TYR A 18 -6.78 -3.95 9.80
CA TYR A 18 -5.47 -3.99 10.45
C TYR A 18 -5.06 -5.39 10.90
N SER A 19 -6.02 -6.19 11.37
CA SER A 19 -5.80 -7.58 11.78
C SER A 19 -5.43 -8.51 10.63
N ALA A 20 -5.77 -8.13 9.40
CA ALA A 20 -5.44 -8.90 8.19
C ALA A 20 -4.08 -8.50 7.62
N ILE A 21 -3.46 -7.43 8.09
CA ILE A 21 -2.08 -7.12 7.69
C ILE A 21 -1.20 -8.13 8.41
N GLU A 22 -0.38 -8.88 7.69
CA GLU A 22 0.58 -9.84 8.25
C GLU A 22 1.92 -9.16 8.45
N ASP A 23 2.41 -8.48 7.42
CA ASP A 23 3.69 -7.77 7.44
C ASP A 23 3.61 -6.44 6.68
N VAL A 24 4.49 -5.50 7.04
CA VAL A 24 4.63 -4.20 6.38
C VAL A 24 6.11 -3.92 6.21
N GLN A 25 6.54 -3.59 4.99
CA GLN A 25 7.94 -3.32 4.67
C GLN A 25 8.07 -2.15 3.70
N PRO A 26 9.11 -1.30 3.81
CA PRO A 26 9.46 -0.35 2.77
C PRO A 26 9.91 -1.09 1.51
N LEU A 27 9.48 -0.60 0.35
CA LEU A 27 9.88 -1.21 -0.92
C LEU A 27 11.38 -0.96 -1.19
N SER A 28 12.16 -2.03 -1.38
CA SER A 28 13.63 -1.94 -1.42
C SER A 28 14.28 -2.78 -2.52
N TRP A 29 13.69 -2.86 -3.72
CA TRP A 29 14.30 -3.52 -4.89
C TRP A 29 14.88 -2.52 -5.90
N GLU A 30 15.70 -3.00 -6.85
CA GLU A 30 16.29 -2.16 -7.91
C GLU A 30 15.21 -1.51 -8.78
N ASN A 31 15.24 -0.18 -8.90
CA ASN A 31 14.22 0.63 -9.60
C ASN A 31 12.82 0.60 -8.97
N ALA A 32 12.71 0.31 -7.66
CA ALA A 32 11.46 0.42 -6.94
C ALA A 32 10.87 1.84 -7.01
N PRO A 33 9.54 1.97 -7.16
CA PRO A 33 8.88 3.27 -7.04
C PRO A 33 9.15 3.90 -5.67
N LYS A 34 9.38 5.22 -5.68
CA LYS A 34 9.75 5.97 -4.47
C LYS A 34 8.56 6.04 -3.51
N TYR A 35 8.89 6.05 -2.23
CA TYR A 35 7.95 6.26 -1.11
C TYR A 35 6.84 5.20 -1.04
N CYS A 36 7.16 3.97 -1.43
CA CYS A 36 6.24 2.86 -1.39
C CYS A 36 6.43 1.99 -0.14
N LEU A 37 5.30 1.51 0.38
CA LEU A 37 5.21 0.44 1.36
C LEU A 37 4.56 -0.78 0.71
N GLN A 38 5.05 -1.95 1.09
CA GLN A 38 4.47 -3.23 0.78
C GLN A 38 3.75 -3.76 2.02
N LEU A 39 2.45 -4.05 1.87
CA LEU A 39 1.64 -4.69 2.89
C LEU A 39 1.33 -6.12 2.44
N THR A 40 1.69 -7.09 3.27
CA THR A 40 1.31 -8.49 3.07
C THR A 40 -0.03 -8.74 3.76
N ILE A 41 -0.99 -9.31 3.05
CA ILE A 41 -2.32 -9.69 3.56
C ILE A 41 -2.65 -11.12 3.13
N PRO A 42 -3.60 -11.80 3.80
CA PRO A 42 -4.12 -13.07 3.33
C PRO A 42 -4.62 -12.94 1.89
N GLY A 43 -3.99 -13.67 0.98
CA GLY A 43 -4.35 -13.67 -0.45
C GLY A 43 -3.53 -12.74 -1.34
N GLY A 44 -2.56 -11.98 -0.80
CA GLY A 44 -1.59 -11.28 -1.64
C GLY A 44 -0.92 -10.08 -1.00
N THR A 45 -0.50 -9.16 -1.86
CA THR A 45 0.32 -8.02 -1.49
C THR A 45 -0.27 -6.74 -2.05
N VAL A 46 -0.32 -5.70 -1.22
CA VAL A 46 -0.77 -4.36 -1.60
C VAL A 46 0.40 -3.39 -1.55
N LEU A 47 0.55 -2.56 -2.58
CA LEU A 47 1.52 -1.48 -2.62
C LEU A 47 0.84 -0.15 -2.33
N LEU A 48 1.32 0.55 -1.30
CA LEU A 48 0.88 1.90 -0.96
C LEU A 48 1.99 2.88 -1.29
N GLN A 49 1.70 3.87 -2.13
CA GLN A 49 2.64 4.96 -2.42
C GLN A 49 2.21 6.23 -1.67
N ALA A 50 3.11 6.77 -0.86
CA ALA A 50 2.92 8.08 -0.25
C ALA A 50 3.45 9.21 -1.16
N ALA A 51 3.04 10.45 -0.88
CA ALA A 51 3.51 11.61 -1.63
C ALA A 51 5.00 11.94 -1.37
N ASN A 52 5.55 11.55 -0.21
CA ASN A 52 6.95 11.79 0.17
C ASN A 52 7.44 10.77 1.21
N SER A 53 8.75 10.78 1.48
CA SER A 53 9.41 9.88 2.43
C SER A 53 8.86 10.00 3.85
N TYR A 54 8.61 11.23 4.31
CA TYR A 54 8.09 11.50 5.65
C TYR A 54 6.73 10.83 5.89
N LEU A 55 5.78 11.00 4.96
CA LEU A 55 4.47 10.37 5.05
C LEU A 55 4.56 8.85 4.97
N ARG A 56 5.43 8.32 4.11
CA ARG A 56 5.69 6.88 4.01
C ARG A 56 6.20 6.31 5.35
N ASP A 57 7.11 7.01 6.03
CA ASP A 57 7.64 6.57 7.32
C ASP A 57 6.59 6.68 8.45
N GLN A 58 5.77 7.73 8.43
CA GLN A 58 4.63 7.87 9.35
C GLN A 58 3.62 6.72 9.19
N TRP A 59 3.25 6.38 7.95
CA TRP A 59 2.36 5.25 7.67
C TRP A 59 2.98 3.92 8.10
N PHE A 60 4.26 3.72 7.81
CA PHE A 60 5.00 2.52 8.22
C PHE A 60 4.92 2.29 9.73
N HIS A 61 5.28 3.29 10.54
CA HIS A 61 5.23 3.19 11.98
C HIS A 61 3.81 3.02 12.52
N SER A 62 2.83 3.72 11.93
CA SER A 62 1.41 3.58 12.31
C SER A 62 0.86 2.17 12.03
N LEU A 63 1.24 1.56 10.91
CA LEU A 63 0.76 0.23 10.50
C LEU A 63 1.48 -0.91 11.23
N GLN A 64 2.73 -0.69 11.67
CA GLN A 64 3.45 -1.64 12.51
C GLN A 64 2.92 -1.66 13.95
N TRP A 65 2.42 -0.52 14.45
CA TRP A 65 1.84 -0.41 15.79
C TRP A 65 0.43 -1.02 15.87
N LYS A 66 0.29 -2.29 15.45
CA LYS A 66 -0.91 -3.08 15.73
C LYS A 66 -1.01 -3.24 17.24
N VAL A 67 -2.12 -2.78 17.81
CA VAL A 67 -2.47 -2.98 19.22
C VAL A 67 -2.86 -4.44 19.44
#